data_AF-A0A6L6HIR2-F1
#
_entry.id   AF-A0A6L6HIR2-F1
#
_cell.length_a   1.000
_cell.length_b   1.000
_cell.length_c   1.000
_cell.angle_alpha   90.00
_cell.angle_beta   90.00
_cell.angle_gamma   90.00
#
_symmetry.space_group_name_H-M   'P 1'
#
loop_
_entity.id
_entity.type
_entity.pdbx_description
1 polymer ?
#
loop_
_entity_poly.entity_id
_entity_poly.type
_entity_poly.pdbx_seq_one_letter_code
_entity_poly.pdbx_strand_id
1 'polypeptide(L)'
;MTHSHHIPLRELYVSDDAASALQAEARKLPGWTLDTHQQAELTLLMNGGFAPLRGFMSEADWRGAERGEGSWPVPLALRVGADFADRVQPGDDIALRDAGGEVLAVMSVTDKWGDPVLLGGKVKGLRRPPGATPNSLRALFRDRGIARVLAVQPRHPDQVAPAARLAANLDALLLVQPLPGVAIDPPAGAVLSPLPVAPPPGPRSVLWQGLVARNHGATHVVLDGDAAAREL
;
A
#
# COMPACT_ATOMS: atom_id res chain seq x y z
N MET A 1 -3.96 23.49 15.08
CA MET A 1 -2.84 22.70 15.63
C MET A 1 -2.49 21.61 14.62
N THR A 2 -1.22 21.29 14.41
CA THR A 2 -0.82 20.21 13.50
C THR A 2 -0.81 18.89 14.24
N HIS A 3 -1.50 17.87 13.72
CA HIS A 3 -1.57 16.55 14.32
C HIS A 3 -0.55 15.58 13.68
N SER A 4 -0.15 14.51 14.38
CA SER A 4 0.77 13.49 13.84
C SER A 4 0.31 12.91 12.48
N HIS A 5 -0.99 12.69 12.32
CA HIS A 5 -1.57 12.18 11.08
C HIS A 5 -1.64 13.23 9.94
N HIS A 6 -1.19 14.47 10.17
CA HIS A 6 -1.03 15.50 9.13
C HIS A 6 0.37 15.49 8.50
N ILE A 7 1.33 14.85 9.16
CA ILE A 7 2.72 14.81 8.71
C ILE A 7 2.80 13.89 7.48
N PRO A 8 3.42 14.35 6.38
CA PRO A 8 3.56 13.53 5.18
C PRO A 8 4.44 12.30 5.44
N LEU A 9 4.09 11.20 4.79
CA LEU A 9 4.88 9.99 4.73
C LEU A 9 5.93 10.10 3.63
N ARG A 10 7.07 9.45 3.83
CA ARG A 10 8.07 9.30 2.78
C ARG A 10 7.59 8.30 1.73
N GLU A 11 7.29 8.81 0.55
CA GLU A 11 7.02 8.05 -0.68
C GLU A 11 8.32 7.51 -1.31
N LEU A 12 8.18 6.61 -2.27
CA LEU A 12 9.30 6.00 -2.99
C LEU A 12 9.49 6.55 -4.41
N TYR A 13 8.75 7.59 -4.77
CA TYR A 13 8.93 8.26 -6.05
C TYR A 13 10.20 9.12 -6.06
N VAL A 14 10.94 9.05 -7.16
CA VAL A 14 12.02 10.00 -7.44
C VAL A 14 11.44 11.37 -7.85
N SER A 15 12.29 12.38 -7.99
CA SER A 15 11.87 13.66 -8.59
C SER A 15 11.51 13.47 -10.07
N ASP A 16 10.69 14.36 -10.63
CA ASP A 16 10.26 14.26 -12.02
C ASP A 16 11.46 14.28 -12.99
N ASP A 17 12.47 15.13 -12.73
CA ASP A 17 13.71 15.17 -13.51
C ASP A 17 14.46 13.82 -13.48
N ALA A 18 14.56 13.21 -12.29
CA ALA A 18 15.20 11.91 -12.13
C ALA A 18 14.38 10.79 -12.77
N ALA A 19 13.05 10.88 -12.73
CA ALA A 19 12.17 9.92 -13.39
C ALA A 19 12.37 9.95 -14.90
N SER A 20 12.40 11.14 -15.52
CA SER A 20 12.65 11.29 -16.95
C SER A 20 14.01 10.73 -17.37
N ALA A 21 15.07 11.00 -16.59
CA ALA A 21 16.40 10.46 -16.86
C ALA A 21 16.46 8.93 -16.72
N LEU A 22 15.86 8.38 -15.66
CA LEU A 22 15.89 6.94 -15.37
C LEU A 22 15.03 6.12 -16.34
N GLN A 23 14.02 6.71 -16.97
CA GLN A 23 13.08 5.97 -17.81
C GLN A 23 13.76 5.33 -19.03
N ALA A 24 14.74 6.01 -19.64
CA ALA A 24 15.48 5.48 -20.78
C ALA A 24 16.39 4.31 -20.38
N GLU A 25 17.07 4.40 -19.24
CA GLU A 25 17.92 3.33 -18.71
C GLU A 25 17.09 2.14 -18.22
N ALA A 26 15.98 2.39 -17.54
CA ALA A 26 15.09 1.35 -17.04
C ALA A 26 14.49 0.49 -18.17
N ARG A 27 14.27 1.05 -19.37
CA ARG A 27 13.80 0.28 -20.53
C ARG A 27 14.79 -0.80 -20.99
N LYS A 28 16.09 -0.64 -20.67
CA LYS A 28 17.17 -1.58 -21.02
C LYS A 28 17.35 -2.69 -19.98
N LEU A 29 16.81 -2.52 -18.77
CA LEU A 29 16.92 -3.51 -17.69
C LEU A 29 16.05 -4.75 -17.99
N PRO A 30 16.39 -5.92 -17.40
CA PRO A 30 15.47 -7.03 -17.31
C PRO A 30 14.12 -6.57 -16.78
N GLY A 31 13.06 -6.82 -17.53
CA GLY A 31 11.72 -6.31 -17.23
C GLY A 31 10.80 -7.41 -16.72
N TRP A 32 10.15 -7.17 -15.58
CA TRP A 32 9.02 -7.97 -15.10
C TRP A 32 7.72 -7.20 -15.35
N THR A 33 6.81 -7.81 -16.11
CA THR A 33 5.45 -7.30 -16.29
C THR A 33 4.60 -7.76 -15.12
N LEU A 34 4.12 -6.80 -14.34
CA LEU A 34 3.30 -7.03 -13.16
C LEU A 34 1.90 -7.48 -13.57
N ASP A 35 1.35 -8.42 -12.81
CA ASP A 35 -0.09 -8.64 -12.84
C ASP A 35 -0.83 -7.51 -12.09
N THR A 36 -2.17 -7.50 -12.21
CA THR A 36 -3.02 -6.47 -11.59
C THR A 36 -2.84 -6.37 -10.07
N HIS A 37 -2.65 -7.50 -9.39
CA HIS A 37 -2.46 -7.52 -7.94
C HIS A 37 -1.08 -6.96 -7.56
N GLN A 38 -0.03 -7.39 -8.25
CA GLN A 38 1.33 -6.90 -8.04
C GLN A 38 1.44 -5.40 -8.31
N GLN A 39 0.76 -4.90 -9.34
CA GLN A 39 0.70 -3.46 -9.62
C GLN A 39 -0.04 -2.69 -8.52
N ALA A 40 -1.10 -3.27 -7.95
CA ALA A 40 -1.83 -2.69 -6.83
C ALA A 40 -0.97 -2.62 -5.55
N GLU A 41 -0.23 -3.67 -5.23
CA GLU A 41 0.73 -3.70 -4.12
C GLU A 41 1.86 -2.69 -4.33
N LEU A 42 2.45 -2.65 -5.54
CA LEU A 42 3.49 -1.69 -5.90
C LEU A 42 2.98 -0.26 -5.73
N THR A 43 1.73 0.01 -6.07
CA THR A 43 1.11 1.33 -5.90
C THR A 43 1.09 1.76 -4.42
N LEU A 44 0.62 0.89 -3.52
CA LEU A 44 0.60 1.18 -2.08
C LEU A 44 2.01 1.25 -1.48
N LEU A 45 2.95 0.48 -2.01
CA LEU A 45 4.34 0.54 -1.62
C LEU A 45 4.97 1.89 -1.98
N MET A 46 4.76 2.37 -3.20
CA MET A 46 5.36 3.61 -3.69
C MET A 46 4.72 4.87 -3.08
N ASN A 47 3.40 4.88 -2.89
CA ASN A 47 2.67 6.05 -2.40
C ASN A 47 2.65 6.19 -0.86
N GLY A 48 3.32 5.29 -0.15
CA GLY A 48 3.39 5.30 1.32
C GLY A 48 2.23 4.61 2.03
N GLY A 49 1.28 4.01 1.31
CA GLY A 49 0.22 3.18 1.88
C GLY A 49 0.77 2.01 2.70
N PHE A 50 1.93 1.47 2.32
CA PHE A 50 2.67 0.44 3.05
C PHE A 50 3.87 0.97 3.87
N ALA A 51 3.89 2.25 4.24
CA ALA A 51 4.92 2.75 5.14
C ALA A 51 4.95 1.91 6.45
N PRO A 52 6.15 1.51 6.94
CA PRO A 52 7.47 2.07 6.62
C PRO A 52 8.25 1.36 5.49
N LEU A 53 7.63 0.43 4.75
CA LEU A 53 8.32 -0.33 3.70
C LEU A 53 8.95 0.58 2.64
N ARG A 54 10.10 0.15 2.12
CA ARG A 54 10.93 0.88 1.14
C ARG A 54 11.11 0.12 -0.17
N GLY A 55 10.30 -0.89 -0.37
CA GLY A 55 10.43 -1.91 -1.39
C GLY A 55 9.90 -3.24 -0.88
N PHE A 56 10.01 -4.27 -1.71
CA PHE A 56 9.68 -5.64 -1.33
C PHE A 56 10.67 -6.12 -0.26
N MET A 57 10.19 -6.92 0.70
CA MET A 57 10.96 -7.33 1.87
C MET A 57 12.17 -8.19 1.47
N SER A 58 13.26 -8.08 2.24
CA SER A 58 14.33 -9.10 2.21
C SER A 58 13.79 -10.45 2.68
N GLU A 59 14.49 -11.55 2.42
CA GLU A 59 14.05 -12.86 2.89
C GLU A 59 13.94 -12.89 4.42
N ALA A 60 14.91 -12.26 5.10
CA ALA A 60 14.94 -12.18 6.55
C ALA A 60 13.74 -11.40 7.12
N ASP A 61 13.44 -10.23 6.56
CA ASP A 61 12.28 -9.41 6.98
C ASP A 61 10.96 -10.12 6.67
N TRP A 62 10.88 -10.80 5.52
CA TRP A 62 9.72 -11.55 5.09
C TRP A 62 9.42 -12.71 6.05
N ARG A 63 10.43 -13.53 6.38
CA ARG A 63 10.31 -14.61 7.37
C ARG A 63 10.03 -14.08 8.77
N GLY A 64 10.56 -12.91 9.13
CA GLY A 64 10.23 -12.21 10.37
C GLY A 64 8.74 -11.87 10.45
N ALA A 65 8.19 -11.28 9.37
CA ALA A 65 6.77 -10.97 9.29
C ALA A 65 5.88 -12.21 9.37
N GLU A 66 6.32 -13.37 8.85
CA GLU A 66 5.63 -14.66 9.04
C GLU A 66 5.55 -15.08 10.51
N ARG A 67 6.59 -14.79 11.29
CA ARG A 67 6.61 -15.02 12.74
C ARG A 67 5.92 -13.91 13.54
N GLY A 68 5.53 -12.81 12.89
CA GLY A 68 4.90 -11.65 13.52
C GLY A 68 5.90 -10.68 14.13
N GLU A 69 7.15 -10.74 13.67
CA GLU A 69 8.23 -9.84 14.04
C GLU A 69 8.33 -8.69 13.04
N GLY A 70 9.00 -7.61 13.44
CA GLY A 70 9.32 -6.48 12.55
C GLY A 70 8.24 -5.40 12.48
N SER A 71 8.47 -4.43 11.60
CA SER A 71 7.66 -3.20 11.51
C SER A 71 6.41 -3.30 10.63
N TRP A 72 6.25 -4.43 9.93
CA TRP A 72 5.15 -4.66 9.00
C TRP A 72 4.60 -6.09 9.18
N PRO A 73 3.27 -6.27 9.30
CA PRO A 73 2.68 -7.47 9.89
C PRO A 73 2.46 -8.61 8.89
N VAL A 74 2.54 -8.35 7.58
CA VAL A 74 2.25 -9.34 6.53
C VAL A 74 3.42 -9.41 5.55
N PRO A 75 3.96 -10.60 5.29
CA PRO A 75 5.04 -10.77 4.31
C PRO A 75 4.67 -10.20 2.93
N LEU A 76 5.57 -9.40 2.35
CA LEU A 76 5.42 -8.80 1.02
C LEU A 76 6.70 -9.00 0.20
N ALA A 77 6.64 -9.84 -0.83
CA ALA A 77 7.74 -10.08 -1.76
C ALA A 77 7.22 -10.10 -3.21
N LEU A 78 8.08 -9.76 -4.17
CA LEU A 78 7.70 -9.80 -5.59
C LEU A 78 7.81 -11.24 -6.07
N ARG A 79 6.68 -11.88 -6.35
CA ARG A 79 6.64 -13.21 -6.97
C ARG A 79 6.93 -13.11 -8.45
N VAL A 80 7.83 -13.95 -8.96
CA VAL A 80 8.17 -14.01 -10.40
C VAL A 80 8.13 -15.44 -10.93
N GLY A 81 8.06 -15.58 -12.25
CA GLY A 81 8.17 -16.89 -12.91
C GLY A 81 9.63 -17.38 -12.97
N ALA A 82 9.82 -18.70 -13.04
CA ALA A 82 11.14 -19.34 -13.09
C ALA A 82 12.04 -18.78 -14.21
N ASP A 83 11.50 -18.67 -15.44
CA ASP A 83 12.24 -18.13 -16.60
C ASP A 83 12.76 -16.70 -16.39
N PHE A 84 12.06 -15.89 -15.60
CA PHE A 84 12.55 -14.55 -15.23
C PHE A 84 13.58 -14.62 -14.11
N ALA A 85 13.32 -15.44 -13.08
CA ALA A 85 14.22 -15.65 -11.96
C ALA A 85 15.61 -16.19 -12.37
N ASP A 86 15.69 -16.99 -13.43
CA ASP A 86 16.96 -17.53 -13.94
C ASP A 86 17.86 -16.45 -14.55
N ARG A 87 17.28 -15.32 -14.96
CA ARG A 87 17.98 -14.20 -15.60
C ARG A 87 18.36 -13.07 -14.62
N VAL A 88 18.03 -13.22 -13.34
CA VAL A 88 18.17 -12.16 -12.33
C VAL A 88 18.84 -12.72 -11.08
N GLN A 89 19.75 -11.95 -10.48
CA GLN A 89 20.44 -12.28 -9.24
C GLN A 89 20.36 -11.11 -8.25
N PRO A 90 20.52 -11.36 -6.94
CA PRO A 90 20.79 -10.29 -5.98
C PRO A 90 21.94 -9.39 -6.45
N GLY A 91 21.71 -8.08 -6.41
CA GLY A 91 22.61 -7.05 -6.96
C GLY A 91 22.13 -6.45 -8.28
N ASP A 92 21.24 -7.14 -9.01
CA ASP A 92 20.68 -6.62 -10.26
C ASP A 92 19.60 -5.56 -10.03
N ASP A 93 19.51 -4.62 -10.97
CA ASP A 93 18.36 -3.72 -11.11
C ASP A 93 17.39 -4.29 -12.16
N ILE A 94 16.11 -4.37 -11.81
CA ILE A 94 15.03 -4.79 -12.72
C ILE A 94 14.00 -3.68 -12.92
N ALA A 95 13.40 -3.65 -14.10
CA ALA A 95 12.28 -2.76 -14.39
C ALA A 95 10.95 -3.45 -14.10
N LEU A 96 10.09 -2.78 -13.32
CA LEU A 96 8.72 -3.22 -13.06
C LEU A 96 7.77 -2.50 -14.02
N ARG A 97 7.04 -3.26 -14.82
CA ARG A 97 6.21 -2.74 -15.93
C ARG A 97 4.74 -3.04 -15.72
N ASP A 98 3.87 -2.18 -16.25
CA ASP A 98 2.46 -2.52 -16.42
C ASP A 98 2.24 -3.44 -17.63
N ALA A 99 0.99 -3.86 -17.82
CA ALA A 99 0.59 -4.70 -18.97
C ALA A 99 0.82 -4.04 -20.34
N GLY A 100 0.90 -2.71 -20.41
CA GLY A 100 1.24 -1.95 -21.62
C GLY A 100 2.74 -1.87 -21.89
N GLY A 101 3.57 -2.41 -21.00
CA GLY A 101 5.03 -2.37 -21.09
C GLY A 101 5.66 -1.07 -20.57
N GLU A 102 4.87 -0.17 -20.00
CA GLU A 102 5.38 1.07 -19.43
C GLU A 102 6.07 0.82 -18.09
N VAL A 103 7.24 1.41 -17.90
CA VAL A 103 8.02 1.23 -16.66
C VAL A 103 7.44 2.09 -15.55
N LEU A 104 6.96 1.43 -14.49
CA LEU A 104 6.40 2.07 -13.30
C LEU A 104 7.48 2.37 -12.26
N ALA A 105 8.44 1.44 -12.10
CA ALA A 105 9.49 1.51 -11.10
C ALA A 105 10.74 0.73 -11.51
N VAL A 106 11.85 1.03 -10.84
CA VAL A 106 13.06 0.18 -10.81
C VAL A 106 13.16 -0.46 -9.43
N MET A 107 13.47 -1.75 -9.39
CA MET A 107 13.74 -2.48 -8.16
C MET A 107 15.19 -2.98 -8.16
N SER A 108 15.94 -2.62 -7.13
CA SER A 108 17.27 -3.20 -6.88
C SER A 108 17.09 -4.47 -6.05
N VAL A 109 17.36 -5.63 -6.65
CA VAL A 109 17.15 -6.95 -6.06
C VAL A 109 18.18 -7.19 -4.95
N THR A 110 17.71 -7.50 -3.74
CA THR A 110 18.58 -7.80 -2.59
C THR A 110 18.58 -9.29 -2.25
N ASP A 111 17.49 -9.99 -2.54
CA ASP A 111 17.25 -11.36 -2.10
C ASP A 111 16.46 -12.10 -3.19
N LYS A 112 16.74 -13.39 -3.36
CA LYS A 112 16.01 -14.31 -4.25
C LYS A 112 15.88 -15.67 -3.58
N TRP A 113 14.65 -16.12 -3.31
CA TRP A 113 14.41 -17.37 -2.56
C TRP A 113 13.07 -18.03 -2.94
N GLY A 114 12.87 -19.27 -2.47
CA GLY A 114 11.59 -19.97 -2.53
C GLY A 114 11.22 -20.60 -3.88
N ASP A 115 10.15 -21.37 -3.86
CA ASP A 115 9.47 -21.94 -5.03
C ASP A 115 7.94 -21.91 -4.77
N PRO A 116 7.16 -21.01 -5.41
CA PRO A 116 7.55 -20.10 -6.49
C PRO A 116 8.57 -19.05 -6.06
N VAL A 117 9.38 -18.56 -7.01
CA VAL A 117 10.48 -17.63 -6.72
C VAL A 117 9.96 -16.28 -6.27
N LEU A 118 10.52 -15.81 -5.15
CA LEU A 118 10.28 -14.51 -4.53
C LEU A 118 11.53 -13.64 -4.63
N LEU A 119 11.32 -12.37 -4.94
CA LEU A 119 12.35 -11.33 -4.96
C LEU A 119 12.08 -10.27 -3.89
N GLY A 120 13.14 -9.94 -3.17
CA GLY A 120 13.22 -8.82 -2.24
C GLY A 120 14.02 -7.69 -2.86
N GLY A 121 13.72 -6.44 -2.51
CA GLY A 121 14.47 -5.34 -3.10
C GLY A 121 13.91 -3.95 -2.82
N LYS A 122 14.79 -2.94 -2.89
CA LYS A 122 14.40 -1.54 -2.76
C LYS A 122 13.76 -1.04 -4.05
N VAL A 123 12.70 -0.24 -3.92
CA VAL A 123 11.93 0.26 -5.06
C VAL A 123 12.12 1.76 -5.22
N LYS A 124 12.33 2.19 -6.46
CA LYS A 124 12.32 3.59 -6.90
C LYS A 124 11.18 3.76 -7.91
N GLY A 125 10.12 4.45 -7.51
CA GLY A 125 8.98 4.74 -8.37
C GLY A 125 9.33 5.82 -9.39
N LEU A 126 9.04 5.56 -10.66
CA LEU A 126 9.26 6.49 -11.77
C LEU A 126 7.97 7.18 -12.23
N ARG A 127 6.80 6.63 -11.89
CA ARG A 127 5.51 7.18 -12.28
C ARG A 127 4.53 7.20 -11.12
N ARG A 128 4.03 8.40 -10.82
CA ARG A 128 2.94 8.59 -9.85
C ARG A 128 1.60 8.28 -10.53
N PRO A 129 0.78 7.37 -9.99
CA PRO A 129 -0.58 7.21 -10.48
C PRO A 129 -1.43 8.43 -10.12
N PRO A 130 -2.44 8.77 -10.93
CA PRO A 130 -3.40 9.81 -10.58
C PRO A 130 -4.28 9.37 -9.40
N GLY A 131 -4.91 10.34 -8.73
CA GLY A 131 -5.89 10.10 -7.66
C GLY A 131 -5.37 10.40 -6.26
N ALA A 132 -6.21 10.10 -5.26
CA ALA A 132 -5.89 10.36 -3.86
C ALA A 132 -4.76 9.42 -3.39
N THR A 133 -3.70 10.02 -2.85
CA THR A 133 -2.63 9.32 -2.14
C THR A 133 -2.75 9.53 -0.64
N PRO A 134 -2.11 8.69 0.19
CA PRO A 134 -1.97 8.95 1.62
C PRO A 134 -1.55 10.39 1.94
N ASN A 135 -0.56 10.94 1.25
CA ASN A 135 -0.10 12.30 1.49
C ASN A 135 -1.10 13.38 1.06
N SER A 136 -1.85 13.15 -0.03
CA SER A 136 -2.92 14.07 -0.42
C SER A 136 -4.05 14.12 0.63
N LEU A 137 -4.39 12.97 1.23
CA LEU A 137 -5.38 12.89 2.31
C LEU A 137 -4.88 13.56 3.59
N ARG A 138 -3.63 13.31 3.96
CA ARG A 138 -3.00 13.96 5.13
C ARG A 138 -2.95 15.48 4.97
N ALA A 139 -2.64 15.96 3.77
CA ALA A 139 -2.69 17.38 3.43
C ALA A 139 -4.12 17.92 3.53
N LEU A 140 -5.10 17.21 2.97
CA LEU A 140 -6.52 17.56 3.07
C LEU A 140 -6.98 17.69 4.54
N PHE A 141 -6.61 16.74 5.39
CA PHE A 141 -6.98 16.74 6.81
C PHE A 141 -6.32 17.89 7.56
N ARG A 142 -5.04 18.18 7.27
CA ARG A 142 -4.32 19.33 7.81
C ARG A 142 -5.00 20.64 7.44
N ASP A 143 -5.25 20.84 6.14
CA ASP A 143 -5.74 22.09 5.60
C ASP A 143 -7.19 22.38 6.06
N ARG A 144 -7.95 21.32 6.37
CA ARG A 144 -9.28 21.41 7.00
C ARG A 144 -9.27 21.38 8.54
N GLY A 145 -8.10 21.31 9.17
CA GLY A 145 -7.98 21.26 10.63
C GLY A 145 -8.62 20.03 11.28
N ILE A 146 -8.76 18.92 10.53
CA ILE A 146 -9.41 17.70 11.00
C ILE A 146 -8.51 17.02 12.04
N ALA A 147 -9.00 16.90 13.28
CA ALA A 147 -8.26 16.28 14.37
C ALA A 147 -8.50 14.76 14.48
N ARG A 148 -9.66 14.28 14.01
CA ARG A 148 -10.09 12.89 14.09
C ARG A 148 -10.63 12.39 12.75
N VAL A 149 -10.16 11.22 12.34
CA VAL A 149 -10.57 10.54 11.11
C VAL A 149 -10.86 9.08 11.46
N LEU A 150 -12.10 8.65 11.24
CA LEU A 150 -12.50 7.25 11.36
C LEU A 150 -12.49 6.61 9.97
N ALA A 151 -11.61 5.62 9.77
CA ALA A 151 -11.59 4.83 8.54
C ALA A 151 -12.54 3.64 8.63
N VAL A 152 -13.21 3.33 7.52
CA VAL A 152 -13.91 2.06 7.29
C VAL A 152 -13.43 1.47 5.96
N GLN A 153 -13.17 0.16 5.94
CA GLN A 153 -12.74 -0.58 4.75
C GLN A 153 -13.81 -1.59 4.34
N PRO A 154 -14.93 -1.13 3.73
CA PRO A 154 -16.09 -1.98 3.52
C PRO A 154 -15.82 -3.06 2.47
N ARG A 155 -16.26 -4.28 2.78
CA ARG A 155 -16.50 -5.40 1.86
C ARG A 155 -17.90 -5.32 1.25
N HIS A 156 -18.85 -4.70 1.97
CA HIS A 156 -20.23 -4.54 1.56
C HIS A 156 -20.73 -3.11 1.85
N PRO A 157 -21.61 -2.53 1.00
CA PRO A 157 -22.10 -1.17 1.19
C PRO A 157 -22.85 -0.89 2.50
N ASP A 158 -23.51 -1.90 3.06
CA ASP A 158 -24.24 -1.82 4.32
C ASP A 158 -23.34 -1.52 5.54
N GLN A 159 -22.03 -1.74 5.43
CA GLN A 159 -21.05 -1.42 6.48
C GLN A 159 -20.79 0.09 6.63
N VAL A 160 -21.16 0.92 5.65
CA VAL A 160 -20.87 2.36 5.65
C VAL A 160 -21.78 3.14 6.61
N ALA A 161 -23.07 2.84 6.64
CA ALA A 161 -24.02 3.58 7.50
C ALA A 161 -23.74 3.41 9.00
N PRO A 162 -23.42 2.20 9.53
CA PRO A 162 -22.93 2.03 10.90
C PRO A 162 -21.65 2.83 11.18
N ALA A 163 -20.67 2.80 10.27
CA ALA A 163 -19.44 3.56 10.43
C ALA A 163 -19.68 5.07 10.45
N ALA A 164 -20.61 5.59 9.64
CA ALA A 164 -21.00 7.00 9.65
C ALA A 164 -21.60 7.44 11.00
N ARG A 165 -22.45 6.61 11.60
CA ARG A 165 -22.98 6.88 12.95
C ARG A 165 -21.88 6.90 14.00
N LEU A 166 -20.93 5.96 13.92
CA LEU A 166 -19.78 5.94 14.82
C LEU A 166 -18.88 7.17 14.63
N ALA A 167 -18.63 7.59 13.40
CA ALA A 167 -17.85 8.80 13.11
C ALA A 167 -18.50 10.04 13.73
N ALA A 168 -19.84 10.18 13.62
CA ALA A 168 -20.58 11.26 14.25
C ALA A 168 -20.45 11.24 15.79
N ASN A 169 -20.58 10.07 16.41
CA ASN A 169 -20.41 9.92 17.88
C ASN A 169 -18.99 10.25 18.34
N LEU A 170 -18.00 9.96 17.51
CA LEU A 170 -16.60 10.28 17.76
C LEU A 170 -16.22 11.70 17.35
N ASP A 171 -17.14 12.50 16.80
CA ASP A 171 -16.85 13.80 16.16
C ASP A 171 -15.58 13.72 15.29
N ALA A 172 -15.64 12.78 14.35
CA ALA A 172 -14.57 12.42 13.42
C ALA A 172 -15.06 12.51 11.97
N LEU A 173 -14.17 12.89 11.07
CA LEU A 173 -14.41 12.75 9.63
C LEU A 173 -14.45 11.26 9.26
N LEU A 174 -15.42 10.87 8.44
CA LEU A 174 -15.50 9.50 7.91
C LEU A 174 -14.61 9.38 6.66
N LEU A 175 -13.62 8.49 6.70
CA LEU A 175 -12.83 8.06 5.56
C LEU A 175 -13.32 6.70 5.11
N VAL A 176 -13.92 6.63 3.93
CA VAL A 176 -14.43 5.39 3.34
C VAL A 176 -13.39 4.87 2.36
N GLN A 177 -12.90 3.66 2.61
CA GLN A 177 -11.85 3.01 1.83
C GLN A 177 -12.34 1.66 1.24
N PRO A 178 -13.23 1.69 0.23
CA PRO A 178 -13.78 0.45 -0.32
C PRO A 178 -12.69 -0.50 -0.80
N LEU A 179 -12.87 -1.79 -0.51
CA LEU A 179 -11.99 -2.83 -1.04
C LEU A 179 -12.25 -3.06 -2.53
N PRO A 180 -11.33 -3.72 -3.26
CA PRO A 180 -11.50 -4.00 -4.68
C PRO A 180 -12.86 -4.64 -4.99
N GLY A 181 -13.55 -4.09 -6.01
CA GLY A 181 -14.87 -4.56 -6.43
C GLY A 181 -16.07 -4.00 -5.65
N VAL A 182 -15.85 -3.19 -4.61
CA VAL A 182 -16.93 -2.61 -3.80
C VAL A 182 -17.23 -1.19 -4.25
N ALA A 183 -18.37 -1.00 -4.93
CA ALA A 183 -18.86 0.32 -5.30
C ALA A 183 -19.62 0.97 -4.14
N ILE A 184 -19.23 2.18 -3.75
CA ILE A 184 -19.84 2.94 -2.66
C ILE A 184 -20.12 4.36 -3.13
N ASP A 185 -21.33 4.84 -2.86
CA ASP A 185 -21.64 6.27 -2.83
C ASP A 185 -21.40 6.79 -1.39
N PRO A 186 -20.37 7.61 -1.15
CA PRO A 186 -20.04 8.04 0.20
C PRO A 186 -21.11 8.99 0.76
N PRO A 187 -21.47 8.89 2.04
CA PRO A 187 -22.39 9.84 2.65
C PRO A 187 -21.81 11.26 2.60
N ALA A 188 -22.69 12.27 2.61
CA ALA A 188 -22.27 13.67 2.54
C ALA A 188 -21.23 14.02 3.61
N GLY A 189 -20.14 14.68 3.19
CA GLY A 189 -19.04 15.07 4.07
C GLY A 189 -17.98 13.98 4.33
N ALA A 190 -18.23 12.73 3.92
CA ALA A 190 -17.21 11.69 3.96
C ALA A 190 -16.19 11.85 2.83
N VAL A 191 -15.00 11.29 3.03
CA VAL A 191 -13.94 11.22 2.00
C VAL A 191 -13.86 9.81 1.47
N LEU A 192 -13.89 9.65 0.14
CA LEU A 192 -13.75 8.37 -0.53
C LEU A 192 -12.29 8.18 -0.98
N SER A 193 -11.68 7.06 -0.61
CA SER A 193 -10.32 6.68 -1.05
C SER A 193 -10.24 5.15 -1.21
N PRO A 194 -10.66 4.60 -2.36
CA PRO A 194 -10.65 3.16 -2.61
C PRO A 194 -9.26 2.54 -2.45
N LEU A 195 -9.21 1.33 -1.91
CA LEU A 195 -7.98 0.57 -1.79
C LEU A 195 -7.83 -0.37 -2.99
N PRO A 196 -6.64 -0.41 -3.62
CA PRO A 196 -6.41 -1.29 -4.77
C PRO A 196 -6.11 -2.73 -4.35
N VAL A 197 -5.87 -2.98 -3.06
CA VAL A 197 -5.55 -4.30 -2.49
C VAL A 197 -6.49 -4.57 -1.31
N ALA A 198 -7.01 -5.80 -1.23
CA ALA A 198 -7.73 -6.27 -0.06
C ALA A 198 -6.75 -6.73 1.04
N PRO A 199 -7.10 -6.63 2.32
CA PRO A 199 -6.30 -7.18 3.39
C PRO A 199 -6.04 -8.68 3.15
N PRO A 200 -4.80 -9.15 3.31
CA PRO A 200 -4.50 -10.57 3.17
C PRO A 200 -5.27 -11.38 4.23
N PRO A 201 -5.63 -12.64 3.93
CA PRO A 201 -6.31 -13.49 4.90
C PRO A 201 -5.38 -13.82 6.09
N GLY A 202 -6.00 -14.15 7.23
CA GLY A 202 -5.29 -14.64 8.41
C GLY A 202 -5.27 -13.68 9.60
N PRO A 203 -4.64 -14.09 10.71
CA PRO A 203 -4.77 -13.41 12.01
C PRO A 203 -4.19 -11.98 12.03
N ARG A 204 -3.21 -11.71 11.15
CA ARG A 204 -2.56 -10.39 11.06
C ARG A 204 -3.24 -9.42 10.10
N SER A 205 -4.36 -9.83 9.49
CA SER A 205 -5.13 -9.00 8.55
C SER A 205 -5.56 -7.67 9.19
N VAL A 206 -6.01 -7.70 10.44
CA VAL A 206 -6.46 -6.49 11.16
C VAL A 206 -5.32 -5.51 11.45
N LEU A 207 -4.09 -6.01 11.69
CA LEU A 207 -2.90 -5.16 11.85
C LEU A 207 -2.54 -4.48 10.53
N TRP A 208 -2.62 -5.22 9.42
CA TRP A 208 -2.45 -4.66 8.08
C TRP A 208 -3.47 -3.56 7.82
N GLN A 209 -4.75 -3.81 8.11
CA GLN A 209 -5.84 -2.84 7.92
C GLN A 209 -5.58 -1.56 8.72
N GLY A 210 -5.23 -1.71 10.00
CA GLY A 210 -4.91 -0.59 10.89
C GLY A 210 -3.73 0.24 10.40
N LEU A 211 -2.65 -0.41 9.93
CA LEU A 211 -1.49 0.30 9.39
C LEU A 211 -1.80 1.02 8.09
N VAL A 212 -2.53 0.38 7.16
CA VAL A 212 -2.95 1.02 5.91
C VAL A 212 -3.85 2.22 6.19
N ALA A 213 -4.87 2.07 7.04
CA ALA A 213 -5.75 3.16 7.44
C ALA A 213 -4.97 4.30 8.09
N ARG A 214 -4.09 3.99 9.04
CA ARG A 214 -3.18 4.95 9.69
C ARG A 214 -2.33 5.66 8.65
N ASN A 215 -1.76 4.95 7.68
CA ASN A 215 -0.95 5.57 6.64
C ASN A 215 -1.75 6.55 5.79
N HIS A 216 -3.04 6.27 5.53
CA HIS A 216 -3.96 7.21 4.87
C HIS A 216 -4.45 8.36 5.77
N GLY A 217 -3.96 8.45 7.01
CA GLY A 217 -4.25 9.55 7.93
C GLY A 217 -5.38 9.26 8.92
N ALA A 218 -5.90 8.03 8.97
CA ALA A 218 -6.89 7.65 9.96
C ALA A 218 -6.33 7.71 11.39
N THR A 219 -7.14 8.20 12.33
CA THR A 219 -6.83 8.12 13.77
C THR A 219 -7.57 6.97 14.45
N HIS A 220 -8.66 6.50 13.85
CA HIS A 220 -9.45 5.36 14.27
C HIS A 220 -9.76 4.50 13.05
N VAL A 221 -9.99 3.20 13.24
CA VAL A 221 -10.40 2.28 12.18
C VAL A 221 -11.53 1.40 12.68
N VAL A 222 -12.55 1.20 11.84
CA VAL A 222 -13.58 0.20 12.06
C VAL A 222 -13.00 -1.15 11.63
N LEU A 223 -12.91 -2.07 12.56
CA LEU A 223 -12.57 -3.47 12.31
C LEU A 223 -13.84 -4.29 12.49
N ASP A 224 -14.17 -5.12 11.50
CA ASP A 224 -15.24 -6.10 11.67
C ASP A 224 -14.79 -7.10 12.74
N GLY A 225 -15.67 -7.41 13.69
CA GLY A 225 -15.41 -8.34 14.80
C GLY A 225 -15.35 -9.81 14.39
N ASP A 226 -14.88 -10.10 13.18
CA ASP A 226 -14.67 -11.46 12.70
C ASP A 226 -13.45 -12.09 13.40
N ALA A 227 -13.39 -13.43 13.42
CA ALA A 227 -12.55 -14.25 14.30
C ALA A 227 -11.09 -13.75 14.50
N ALA A 228 -10.46 -13.19 13.47
CA ALA A 228 -9.09 -12.66 13.52
C ALA A 228 -8.88 -11.52 14.55
N ALA A 229 -9.91 -10.72 14.86
CA ALA A 229 -9.81 -9.66 15.87
C ALA A 229 -9.87 -10.20 17.32
N ARG A 230 -10.36 -11.44 17.52
CA ARG A 230 -10.51 -12.06 18.85
C ARG A 230 -9.30 -12.93 19.25
N GLU A 231 -8.39 -13.18 18.31
CA GLU A 231 -7.21 -14.04 18.49
C GLU A 231 -5.89 -13.28 18.68
N LEU A 232 -5.94 -11.93 18.67
CA LEU A 232 -4.82 -11.05 19.06
C LEU A 232 -4.86 -10.77 20.57
#